data_AF-A0A9X9ADU0-F1
#
_entry.id   AF-A0A9X9ADU0-F1
#
_cell.length_a   1.000
_cell.length_b   1.000
_cell.length_c   1.000
_cell.angle_alpha   90.00
_cell.angle_beta   90.00
_cell.angle_gamma   90.00
#
_symmetry.space_group_name_H-M   'P 1'
#
loop_
_entity.id
_entity.type
_entity.pdbx_description
1 polymer ?
#
loop_
_entity_poly.entity_id
_entity_poly.type
_entity_poly.pdbx_seq_one_letter_code
_entity_poly.pdbx_strand_id
1 'polypeptide(L)'
;NLLKNPQFIEDLSQAYANGIAAILGVAPNPQPPNPQPKGIAYILGKNVNLRNGPSTSSSVIRQLNSPESYVVYQESNGWLDLGNGQWVY
;
A
#
# COMPACT_ATOMS: atom_id res chain seq x y z
N ASN A 1 -0.94 -24.03 -7.99
CA ASN A 1 0.26 -24.12 -7.12
C ASN A 1 0.13 -23.03 -6.07
N LEU A 2 -0.06 -23.39 -4.80
CA LEU A 2 -0.30 -22.44 -3.69
C LEU A 2 0.83 -21.41 -3.56
N LEU A 3 2.07 -21.81 -3.86
CA LEU A 3 3.24 -20.93 -3.82
C LEU A 3 3.23 -19.80 -4.87
N LYS A 4 2.29 -19.80 -5.82
CA LYS A 4 2.12 -18.72 -6.80
C LYS A 4 1.09 -17.66 -6.38
N ASN A 5 0.37 -17.86 -5.27
CA ASN A 5 -0.60 -16.90 -4.77
C ASN A 5 0.11 -15.91 -3.82
N PRO A 6 0.20 -14.61 -4.16
CA PRO A 6 0.85 -13.61 -3.31
C PRO A 6 0.25 -13.52 -1.90
N GLN A 7 -1.08 -13.61 -1.78
CA GLN A 7 -1.76 -13.57 -0.48
C GLN A 7 -1.35 -14.75 0.40
N PHE A 8 -1.25 -15.95 -0.20
CA PHE A 8 -0.84 -17.15 0.53
C PHE A 8 0.60 -17.05 1.03
N ILE A 9 1.51 -16.49 0.23
CA ILE A 9 2.90 -16.27 0.64
C ILE A 9 2.98 -15.23 1.77
N GLU A 10 2.15 -14.20 1.72
CA GLU A 10 2.05 -13.18 2.78
C GLU A 10 1.56 -13.78 4.10
N ASP A 11 0.45 -14.51 4.06
CA ASP A 11 -0.13 -15.16 5.24
C ASP A 11 0.88 -16.11 5.91
N LEU A 12 1.64 -16.85 5.10
CA LEU A 12 2.71 -17.72 5.58
C LEU A 12 3.87 -16.94 6.22
N SER A 13 4.32 -15.86 5.59
CA SER A 13 5.38 -15.00 6.13
C SER A 13 4.99 -14.40 7.47
N GLN A 14 3.74 -13.92 7.59
CA GLN A 14 3.24 -13.32 8.81
C GLN A 14 3.09 -14.37 9.93
N ALA A 15 2.57 -15.55 9.62
CA ALA A 15 2.46 -16.65 10.57
C ALA A 15 3.85 -17.08 11.11
N TYR A 16 4.85 -17.16 10.24
CA TYR A 16 6.23 -17.46 10.64
C TYR A 16 6.80 -16.38 11.57
N ALA A 17 6.69 -15.10 11.19
CA ALA A 17 7.16 -13.97 12.00
C ALA A 17 6.46 -13.90 13.38
N ASN A 18 5.16 -14.18 13.43
CA ASN A 18 4.40 -14.22 14.68
C ASN A 18 4.84 -15.38 15.58
N GLY A 19 5.10 -16.56 15.01
CA GLY A 19 5.58 -17.73 15.75
C GLY A 19 6.95 -17.49 16.41
N ILE A 20 7.92 -16.94 15.67
CA ILE A 20 9.24 -16.61 16.23
C ILE A 20 9.15 -15.53 17.31
N ALA A 21 8.28 -14.53 17.11
CA ALA A 21 8.08 -13.45 18.06
C ALA A 21 7.52 -13.96 19.39
N ALA A 22 6.55 -14.87 19.33
CA ALA A 22 5.98 -15.53 20.50
C ALA A 22 7.01 -16.39 21.26
N ILE A 23 7.88 -17.11 20.55
CA ILE A 23 8.96 -17.91 21.16
C ILE A 23 10.00 -17.01 21.85
N LEU A 24 10.35 -15.89 21.24
CA LEU A 24 11.41 -14.99 21.71
C LEU A 24 10.93 -13.90 22.67
N GLY A 25 9.61 -13.78 22.90
CA GLY A 25 9.03 -12.72 23.74
C GLY A 25 9.23 -11.32 23.16
N VAL A 26 9.42 -11.21 21.85
CA VAL A 26 9.56 -9.92 21.14
C VAL A 26 8.24 -9.55 20.49
N ALA A 27 8.00 -8.24 20.28
CA ALA A 27 6.85 -7.82 19.50
C ALA A 27 6.99 -8.34 18.05
N PRO A 28 5.97 -8.98 17.47
CA PRO A 28 6.01 -9.34 16.06
C PRO A 28 6.10 -8.05 15.25
N ASN A 29 7.03 -7.98 14.28
CA ASN A 29 6.97 -6.93 13.28
C ASN A 29 5.78 -7.27 12.36
N PRO A 30 4.65 -6.54 12.45
CA PRO A 30 3.42 -6.94 11.78
C PRO A 30 3.42 -6.62 10.28
N GLN A 31 4.54 -6.10 9.75
CA GLN A 31 4.64 -5.67 8.38
C GLN A 31 5.74 -6.45 7.65
N PRO A 32 5.42 -7.10 6.51
CA PRO A 32 6.46 -7.66 5.66
C PRO A 32 7.47 -6.55 5.30
N PRO A 33 8.74 -6.90 5.02
CA PRO A 33 9.82 -5.94 4.77
C PRO A 33 9.61 -4.99 3.58
N ASN A 34 8.49 -5.13 2.85
CA ASN A 34 8.06 -4.17 1.84
C ASN A 34 6.52 -4.07 1.84
N PRO A 35 5.92 -2.88 1.68
CA PRO A 35 4.48 -2.74 1.52
C PRO A 35 4.02 -3.58 0.32
N GLN A 36 3.08 -4.49 0.53
CA GLN A 36 2.57 -5.32 -0.56
C GLN A 36 1.62 -4.50 -1.44
N PRO A 37 1.69 -4.66 -2.78
CA PRO A 37 0.68 -4.14 -3.68
C PRO A 37 -0.73 -4.64 -3.32
N LYS A 38 -1.67 -3.72 -3.08
CA LYS A 38 -3.10 -4.00 -2.85
C LYS A 38 -3.92 -4.00 -4.15
N GLY A 39 -3.43 -3.36 -5.21
CA GLY A 39 -4.13 -3.28 -6.48
C GLY A 39 -3.54 -2.24 -7.42
N ILE A 40 -4.27 -1.94 -8.48
CA ILE A 40 -3.93 -0.90 -9.46
C ILE A 40 -5.02 0.17 -9.46
N ALA A 41 -4.63 1.43 -9.26
CA ALA A 41 -5.49 2.58 -9.48
C ALA A 41 -5.34 3.04 -10.94
N TYR A 42 -6.46 3.21 -11.64
CA TYR A 42 -6.50 3.76 -13.00
C TYR A 42 -7.01 5.21 -12.94
N ILE A 43 -6.21 6.15 -13.43
CA ILE A 43 -6.59 7.55 -13.49
C ILE A 43 -7.48 7.76 -14.71
N LEU A 44 -8.75 8.05 -14.48
CA LEU A 44 -9.73 8.31 -15.54
C LEU A 44 -9.95 9.81 -15.78
N GLY A 45 -9.66 10.64 -14.77
CA GLY A 45 -9.81 12.10 -14.81
C GLY A 45 -8.61 12.83 -15.42
N LYS A 46 -8.74 14.15 -15.52
CA LYS A 46 -7.65 15.08 -15.83
C LYS A 46 -7.37 15.97 -14.63
N ASN A 47 -6.11 16.36 -14.45
CA ASN A 47 -5.63 17.22 -13.38
C ASN A 47 -5.98 16.71 -11.96
N VAL A 48 -5.96 15.39 -11.76
CA VAL A 48 -6.23 14.76 -10.46
C VAL A 48 -5.06 15.06 -9.52
N ASN A 49 -5.34 15.61 -8.34
CA ASN A 49 -4.29 16.06 -7.43
C ASN A 49 -3.63 14.87 -6.71
N LEU A 50 -2.33 14.70 -6.91
CA LEU A 50 -1.47 13.86 -6.09
C LEU A 50 -0.93 14.70 -4.93
N ARG A 51 -1.03 14.20 -3.71
CA ARG A 51 -0.70 14.93 -2.48
C ARG A 51 0.33 14.20 -1.64
N ASN A 52 1.00 14.93 -0.75
CA ASN A 52 1.96 14.36 0.21
C ASN A 52 1.31 13.83 1.50
N GLY A 53 0.01 13.56 1.50
CA GLY A 53 -0.72 13.00 2.64
C GLY A 53 -2.21 12.79 2.32
N PRO A 54 -2.92 11.89 3.05
CA PRO A 54 -4.32 11.53 2.80
C PRO A 54 -5.31 12.58 3.32
N SER A 55 -5.22 13.80 2.81
CA SER A 55 -6.08 14.91 3.20
C SER A 55 -6.16 15.97 2.10
N THR A 56 -7.31 16.65 2.02
CA THR A 56 -7.49 17.81 1.14
C THR A 56 -6.68 19.03 1.59
N SER A 57 -6.22 19.05 2.85
CA SER A 57 -5.30 20.07 3.38
C SER A 57 -3.82 19.80 3.10
N SER A 58 -3.45 18.56 2.71
CA SER A 58 -2.08 18.21 2.31
C SER A 58 -1.68 18.94 1.04
N SER A 59 -0.40 19.25 0.87
CA SER A 59 0.09 19.95 -0.32
C SER A 59 -0.08 19.09 -1.58
N VAL A 60 -0.49 19.72 -2.68
CA VAL A 60 -0.46 19.10 -4.01
C VAL A 60 0.98 19.09 -4.50
N ILE A 61 1.51 17.91 -4.81
CA ILE A 61 2.88 17.72 -5.29
C ILE A 61 2.93 17.52 -6.81
N ARG A 62 1.84 17.02 -7.41
CA ARG A 62 1.70 16.84 -8.85
C ARG A 62 0.22 16.71 -9.22
N GLN A 63 -0.08 16.86 -10.51
CA GLN A 63 -1.34 16.44 -11.07
C GLN A 63 -1.17 15.19 -11.93
N LEU A 64 -2.16 14.30 -11.90
CA LEU A 64 -2.26 13.06 -12.67
C LEU A 64 -3.31 13.20 -13.75
N ASN A 65 -3.13 12.51 -14.86
CA ASN A 65 -4.05 12.52 -15.99
C ASN A 65 -4.28 11.10 -16.51
N SER A 66 -5.46 10.86 -17.07
CA SER A 66 -5.67 9.69 -17.92
C SER A 66 -4.65 9.66 -19.07
N PRO A 67 -4.05 8.49 -19.41
CA PRO A 67 -4.40 7.14 -18.95
C PRO A 67 -3.44 6.56 -17.88
N GLU A 68 -2.88 7.38 -16.99
CA GLU A 68 -1.91 6.91 -15.98
C GLU A 68 -2.51 5.83 -15.05
N SER A 69 -1.66 4.90 -14.59
CA SER A 69 -2.02 3.89 -13.60
C SER A 69 -0.88 3.63 -12.61
N TYR A 70 -1.25 3.27 -11.38
CA TYR A 70 -0.31 3.15 -10.26
C TYR A 70 -0.64 1.95 -9.39
N VAL A 71 0.41 1.35 -8.83
CA VAL A 71 0.27 0.37 -7.76
C VAL A 71 -0.22 1.08 -6.50
N VAL A 72 -1.24 0.52 -5.86
CA VAL A 72 -1.74 0.98 -4.56
C VAL A 72 -1.10 0.13 -3.47
N TYR A 73 -0.56 0.76 -2.44
CA TYR A 73 0.04 0.06 -1.29
C TYR A 73 -0.81 0.16 -0.03
N GLN A 74 -1.53 1.27 0.14
CA GLN A 74 -2.38 1.52 1.30
C GLN A 74 -3.64 2.29 0.92
N GLU A 75 -4.66 2.19 1.76
CA GLU A 75 -5.87 2.99 1.68
C GLU A 75 -6.15 3.59 3.05
N SER A 76 -6.60 4.85 3.09
CA SER A 76 -7.00 5.54 4.31
C SER A 76 -8.08 6.57 4.03
N ASN A 77 -9.27 6.41 4.61
CA ASN A 77 -10.37 7.36 4.48
C ASN A 77 -10.70 7.76 3.03
N GLY A 78 -10.69 6.78 2.11
CA GLY A 78 -10.92 6.98 0.68
C GLY A 78 -9.69 7.44 -0.13
N TRP A 79 -8.56 7.72 0.51
CA TRP A 79 -7.30 8.02 -0.18
C TRP A 79 -6.50 6.75 -0.45
N LEU A 80 -5.85 6.69 -1.61
CA LEU A 80 -4.96 5.62 -2.03
C LEU A 80 -3.50 6.10 -2.00
N ASP A 81 -2.62 5.36 -1.32
CA ASP A 81 -1.17 5.57 -1.35
C ASP A 81 -0.57 4.87 -2.57
N LEU A 82 0.00 5.65 -3.47
CA LEU A 82 0.68 5.21 -4.69
C LEU A 82 2.16 4.90 -4.44
N GLY A 83 2.61 4.99 -3.19
CA GLY A 83 3.97 4.73 -2.74
C GLY A 83 4.68 6.00 -2.29
N ASN A 84 5.61 5.86 -1.35
CA ASN A 84 6.40 6.97 -0.79
C ASN A 84 5.53 8.10 -0.19
N GLY A 85 4.36 7.76 0.37
CA GLY A 85 3.45 8.73 0.98
C GLY A 85 2.81 9.68 -0.03
N GLN A 86 2.55 9.21 -1.25
CA GLN A 86 1.92 9.98 -2.32
C GLN A 86 0.48 9.53 -2.47
N TRP A 87 -0.46 10.41 -2.13
CA TRP A 87 -1.86 10.07 -1.94
C TRP A 87 -2.74 10.70 -3.01
N VAL A 88 -3.67 9.91 -3.54
CA VAL A 88 -4.73 10.33 -4.45
C VAL A 88 -6.10 9.99 -3.85
N TYR A 89 -7.12 10.79 -4.15
CA TYR A 89 -8.52 10.56 -3.76
C TYR A 89 -9.35 10.19 -4.98
#